data_AF-A0A2E9IH88-F1
#
_entry.id   AF-A0A2E9IH88-F1
#
_cell.length_a   1.000
_cell.length_b   1.000
_cell.length_c   1.000
_cell.angle_alpha   90.00
_cell.angle_beta   90.00
_cell.angle_gamma   90.00
#
_symmetry.space_group_name_H-M   'P 1'
#
loop_
_entity.id
_entity.type
_entity.pdbx_description
1 polymer ?
#
loop_
_entity_poly.entity_id
_entity_poly.type
_entity_poly.pdbx_seq_one_letter_code
_entity_poly.pdbx_strand_id
1 'polypeptide(L)'
;MKTTRIREKIKKFLGDRPRNTAEILEHINSTMRHGTTSQQLGNVLSKDKDIVKVGYIKRSGILSGGYDICEWATRNWVSSNCPDWQEGTPIIIDNDGNVTSGTNPADRL
;
A
#
# COMPACT_ATOMS: atom_id res chain seq x y z
N MET A 1 -19.32 8.68 7.02
CA MET A 1 -18.68 9.83 7.70
C MET A 1 -17.28 9.49 8.27
N LYS A 2 -17.10 8.53 9.19
CA LYS A 2 -15.75 8.18 9.71
C LYS A 2 -14.82 7.54 8.66
N THR A 3 -15.33 6.57 7.90
CA THR A 3 -14.56 5.85 6.87
C THR A 3 -14.21 6.74 5.66
N THR A 4 -15.04 7.74 5.35
CA THR A 4 -14.77 8.71 4.27
C THR A 4 -13.56 9.58 4.62
N ARG A 5 -13.53 10.15 5.84
CA ARG A 5 -12.45 11.03 6.30
C ARG A 5 -11.10 10.32 6.41
N ILE A 6 -11.07 9.06 6.86
CA ILE A 6 -9.83 8.28 6.91
C ILE A 6 -9.32 8.00 5.48
N ARG A 7 -10.18 7.67 4.52
CA ARG A 7 -9.80 7.43 3.11
C ARG A 7 -9.18 8.65 2.46
N GLU A 8 -9.80 9.83 2.60
CA GLU A 8 -9.25 11.10 2.08
C GLU A 8 -7.87 11.39 2.67
N LYS A 9 -7.71 11.13 3.98
CA LYS A 9 -6.43 11.35 4.67
C LYS A 9 -5.35 10.39 4.19
N ILE A 10 -5.71 9.12 3.98
CA ILE A 10 -4.81 8.11 3.38
C ILE A 10 -4.41 8.54 1.96
N LYS A 11 -5.37 8.89 1.10
CA LYS A 11 -5.09 9.31 -0.29
C LYS A 11 -4.15 10.51 -0.34
N LYS A 12 -4.35 11.48 0.54
CA LYS A 12 -3.43 12.63 0.68
C LYS A 12 -2.03 12.21 1.11
N PHE A 13 -1.92 11.25 2.05
CA PHE A 13 -0.64 10.74 2.52
C PHE A 13 0.10 9.88 1.49
N LEU A 14 -0.64 9.21 0.60
CA LEU A 14 -0.13 8.41 -0.51
C LEU A 14 0.12 9.23 -1.80
N GLY A 15 0.01 10.55 -1.75
CA GLY A 15 0.06 11.40 -2.94
C GLY A 15 1.44 11.53 -3.57
N ASP A 16 2.51 11.36 -2.78
CA ASP A 16 3.90 11.59 -3.18
C ASP A 16 4.62 10.29 -3.61
N ARG A 17 4.45 9.20 -2.86
CA ARG A 17 5.03 7.88 -3.13
C ARG A 17 4.23 6.77 -2.43
N PRO A 18 4.42 5.49 -2.80
CA PRO A 18 3.84 4.36 -2.09
C PRO A 18 4.28 4.33 -0.62
N ARG A 19 3.43 3.78 0.24
CA ARG A 19 3.70 3.59 1.68
C ARG A 19 3.28 2.20 2.12
N ASN A 20 4.01 1.65 3.09
CA ASN A 20 3.61 0.39 3.69
C ASN A 20 2.49 0.57 4.74
N THR A 21 1.80 -0.52 5.09
CA THR A 21 0.69 -0.49 6.04
C THR A 21 1.06 0.12 7.40
N ALA A 22 2.31 -0.04 7.87
CA ALA A 22 2.75 0.50 9.16
C ALA A 22 2.93 2.02 9.11
N GLU A 23 3.57 2.55 8.06
CA GLU A 23 3.69 4.01 7.83
C GLU A 23 2.30 4.69 7.78
N ILE A 24 1.35 4.06 7.08
CA ILE A 24 -0.03 4.58 6.99
C ILE A 24 -0.72 4.54 8.35
N LEU A 25 -0.56 3.44 9.10
CA LEU A 25 -1.15 3.30 10.43
C LEU A 25 -0.63 4.36 11.40
N GLU A 26 0.68 4.56 11.43
CA GLU A 26 1.33 5.59 12.23
C GLU A 26 0.83 6.99 11.84
N HIS A 27 0.77 7.30 10.55
CA HIS A 27 0.24 8.57 10.07
C HIS A 27 -1.21 8.80 10.50
N ILE A 28 -2.07 7.80 10.40
CA ILE A 28 -3.48 7.93 10.79
C ILE A 28 -3.61 8.09 12.30
N ASN A 29 -2.90 7.30 13.10
CA ASN A 29 -3.04 7.30 14.55
C ASN A 29 -2.41 8.55 15.20
N SER A 30 -1.37 9.13 14.60
CA SER A 30 -0.75 10.38 15.07
C SER A 30 -1.57 11.63 14.78
N THR A 31 -2.55 11.56 13.87
CA THR A 31 -3.25 12.74 13.34
C THR A 31 -4.77 12.69 13.51
N MET A 32 -5.28 11.67 14.20
CA MET A 32 -6.69 11.50 14.52
C MET A 32 -6.89 11.32 16.02
N ARG A 33 -7.95 11.92 16.57
CA ARG A 33 -8.32 11.76 17.99
C ARG A 33 -8.56 10.30 18.39
N HIS A 34 -9.12 9.51 17.47
CA HIS A 34 -9.32 8.09 17.62
C HIS A 34 -8.69 7.41 16.42
N GLY A 35 -7.63 6.64 16.66
CA GLY A 35 -6.95 5.85 15.65
C GLY A 35 -7.77 4.67 15.13
N THR A 36 -7.06 3.78 14.45
CA THR A 36 -7.57 2.52 13.92
C THR A 36 -6.57 1.39 14.26
N THR A 37 -7.01 0.14 14.14
CA THR A 37 -6.10 -1.01 14.17
C THR A 37 -5.53 -1.30 12.78
N SER A 38 -4.40 -2.02 12.71
CA SER A 38 -3.81 -2.50 11.46
C SER A 38 -4.79 -3.32 10.62
N GLN A 39 -5.57 -4.19 11.27
CA GLN A 39 -6.58 -5.02 10.60
C GLN A 39 -7.72 -4.18 10.01
N GLN A 40 -8.24 -3.21 10.79
CA GLN A 40 -9.27 -2.30 10.30
C GLN A 40 -8.73 -1.41 9.16
N LEU A 41 -7.49 -0.96 9.26
CA LEU A 41 -6.82 -0.20 8.20
C LEU A 41 -6.69 -1.02 6.92
N GLY A 42 -6.22 -2.28 7.01
CA GLY A 42 -6.15 -3.18 5.87
C GLY A 42 -7.49 -3.35 5.17
N ASN A 43 -8.57 -3.51 5.94
CA ASN A 43 -9.93 -3.57 5.38
C ASN A 43 -10.37 -2.28 4.69
N VAL A 44 -9.94 -1.11 5.17
CA VAL A 44 -10.22 0.19 4.53
C VAL A 44 -9.47 0.31 3.22
N LEU A 45 -8.18 -0.03 3.21
CA LEU A 45 -7.30 0.03 2.04
C LEU A 45 -7.79 -0.90 0.93
N SER A 46 -8.05 -2.18 1.24
CA SER A 46 -8.50 -3.18 0.25
C SER A 46 -9.88 -2.89 -0.35
N LYS A 47 -10.70 -2.06 0.30
CA LYS A 47 -12.08 -1.74 -0.16
C LYS A 47 -12.17 -0.41 -0.91
N ASP A 48 -11.12 0.39 -0.96
CA ASP A 48 -11.12 1.66 -1.68
C ASP A 48 -10.56 1.46 -3.10
N LYS A 49 -11.38 1.67 -4.13
CA LYS A 49 -11.00 1.40 -5.53
C LYS A 49 -9.89 2.32 -6.06
N ASP A 50 -9.68 3.45 -5.40
CA ASP A 50 -8.64 4.42 -5.77
C ASP A 50 -7.30 4.13 -5.09
N ILE A 51 -7.25 3.13 -4.21
CA ILE A 51 -6.04 2.68 -3.52
C ILE A 51 -5.75 1.26 -3.96
N VAL A 52 -4.54 1.00 -4.43
CA VAL A 52 -4.11 -0.31 -4.90
C VAL A 52 -2.97 -0.84 -4.06
N LYS A 53 -2.96 -2.16 -3.83
CA LYS A 53 -1.81 -2.85 -3.27
C LYS A 53 -0.77 -3.02 -4.38
N VAL A 54 0.37 -2.38 -4.21
CA VAL A 54 1.44 -2.34 -5.22
C VAL A 54 2.66 -3.16 -4.80
N GLY A 55 2.65 -3.78 -3.62
CA GLY A 55 3.77 -4.59 -3.18
C GLY A 55 3.46 -5.35 -1.90
N TYR A 56 4.33 -6.31 -1.59
CA TYR A 56 4.38 -6.92 -0.27
C TYR A 56 5.76 -7.51 0.02
N ILE A 57 6.13 -7.50 1.30
CA ILE A 57 7.28 -8.22 1.83
C ILE A 57 6.75 -9.32 2.73
N LYS A 58 6.99 -10.58 2.34
CA LYS A 58 6.68 -11.74 3.18
C LYS A 58 7.80 -11.92 4.20
N ARG A 59 7.49 -11.71 5.48
CA ARG A 59 8.38 -12.00 6.60
C ARG A 59 7.98 -13.34 7.17
N SER A 60 8.90 -14.29 7.23
CA SER A 60 8.70 -15.57 7.90
C SER A 60 9.92 -15.87 8.75
N GLY A 61 9.69 -16.26 10.00
CA GLY A 61 10.75 -16.63 10.94
C GLY A 61 10.25 -17.63 11.97
N ILE A 62 11.15 -18.48 12.46
CA ILE A 62 10.84 -19.55 13.43
C ILE A 62 10.24 -18.99 14.74
N LEU A 63 10.58 -17.75 15.10
CA LEU A 63 10.10 -17.07 16.31
C LEU A 63 8.91 -16.14 16.05
N SER A 64 8.89 -15.44 14.91
CA SER A 64 7.90 -14.39 14.63
C SER A 64 6.63 -14.90 13.94
N GLY A 65 6.62 -16.15 13.48
CA GLY A 65 5.63 -16.63 12.52
C GLY A 65 5.76 -15.93 11.16
N GLY A 66 4.80 -16.20 10.28
CA GLY A 66 4.70 -15.60 8.94
C GLY A 66 3.72 -14.43 8.91
N TYR A 67 4.13 -13.28 8.37
CA TYR A 67 3.27 -12.13 8.12
C TYR A 67 3.72 -11.35 6.87
N ASP A 68 2.77 -10.66 6.24
CA ASP A 68 3.04 -9.82 5.07
C ASP A 68 3.01 -8.34 5.45
N ILE A 69 4.04 -7.59 5.07
CA ILE A 69 4.01 -6.13 5.08
C ILE A 69 3.56 -5.70 3.68
N CYS A 70 2.34 -5.18 3.56
CA CYS A 70 1.79 -4.72 2.28
C CYS A 70 2.19 -3.27 2.00
N GLU A 71 2.36 -2.95 0.72
CA GLU A 71 2.63 -1.60 0.21
C GLU A 71 1.49 -1.11 -0.68
N TRP A 72 1.17 0.18 -0.54
CA TRP A 72 -0.03 0.78 -1.11
C TRP A 72 0.28 2.09 -1.82
N ALA A 73 -0.43 2.37 -2.90
CA ALA A 73 -0.36 3.62 -3.63
C ALA A 73 -1.76 4.05 -4.10
N THR A 74 -1.91 5.33 -4.44
CA THR A 74 -3.12 5.77 -5.16
C THR A 74 -3.06 5.33 -6.61
N ARG A 75 -4.19 4.99 -7.22
CA ARG A 75 -4.27 4.64 -8.64
C ARG A 75 -3.74 5.77 -9.53
N ASN A 76 -4.00 7.02 -9.16
CA ASN A 76 -3.47 8.21 -9.85
C ASN A 76 -1.94 8.25 -9.82
N TRP A 77 -1.33 7.98 -8.65
CA TRP A 77 0.13 7.92 -8.54
C TRP A 77 0.69 6.81 -9.44
N VAL A 78 0.07 5.62 -9.42
CA VAL A 78 0.51 4.50 -10.26
C VAL A 78 0.41 4.83 -11.74
N SER A 79 -0.73 5.32 -12.22
CA SER A 79 -0.89 5.69 -13.64
C SER A 79 0.07 6.79 -14.10
N SER A 80 0.50 7.67 -13.20
CA SER A 80 1.43 8.76 -13.52
C SER A 80 2.90 8.30 -13.54
N ASN A 81 3.26 7.31 -12.72
CA ASN A 81 4.67 6.89 -12.53
C ASN A 81 4.98 5.53 -13.17
N CYS A 82 3.98 4.69 -13.41
CA CYS A 82 4.10 3.37 -13.99
C CYS A 82 2.86 3.07 -14.86
N PRO A 83 2.74 3.73 -16.04
CA PRO A 83 1.54 3.64 -16.88
C PRO A 83 1.24 2.22 -17.39
N ASP A 84 2.29 1.40 -17.54
CA ASP A 84 2.18 0.01 -17.99
C ASP A 84 1.94 -0.99 -16.85
N TRP A 85 1.75 -0.50 -15.61
CA TRP A 85 1.51 -1.37 -14.46
C TRP A 85 0.18 -2.11 -14.58
N GLN A 86 0.20 -3.41 -14.28
CA GLN A 86 -0.97 -4.25 -14.23
C GLN A 86 -1.34 -4.63 -12.80
N GLU A 87 -2.63 -4.55 -12.48
CA GLU A 87 -3.11 -4.84 -11.13
C GLU A 87 -2.80 -6.28 -10.71
N GLY A 88 -2.20 -6.44 -9.53
CA GLY A 88 -1.71 -7.72 -9.02
C GLY A 88 -0.20 -7.94 -9.22
N THR A 89 0.47 -7.10 -10.01
CA THR A 89 1.94 -7.10 -10.11
C THR A 89 2.57 -6.16 -9.07
N PRO A 90 3.76 -6.47 -8.54
CA PRO A 90 4.45 -5.55 -7.65
C PRO A 90 5.06 -4.37 -8.44
N ILE A 91 5.09 -3.18 -7.86
CA ILE A 91 5.90 -2.06 -8.33
C ILE A 91 7.27 -2.18 -7.69
N ILE A 92 8.32 -2.01 -8.49
CA ILE A 92 9.71 -2.01 -8.05
C ILE A 92 10.23 -0.59 -8.22
N ILE A 93 10.73 -0.02 -7.12
CA ILE A 93 11.43 1.26 -7.11
C ILE A 93 12.90 0.95 -6.83
N ASP A 94 13.78 1.28 -7.77
CA ASP A 94 15.22 1.07 -7.61
C ASP A 94 15.87 2.19 -6.76
N ASN A 95 17.18 2.07 -6.52
CA ASN A 95 17.93 3.04 -5.72
C ASN A 95 18.01 4.42 -6.38
N ASP A 96 17.82 4.49 -7.70
CA ASP A 96 17.84 5.73 -8.48
C ASP A 96 16.45 6.37 -8.58
N GLY A 97 15.42 5.71 -8.03
CA GLY A 97 14.04 6.16 -8.02
C GLY A 97 13.25 5.80 -9.28
N ASN A 98 13.79 4.97 -10.17
CA ASN A 98 13.05 4.51 -11.34
C ASN A 98 11.95 3.55 -10.91
N VAL A 99 10.75 3.74 -11.47
CA VAL A 99 9.56 2.97 -11.15
C VAL A 99 9.28 1.99 -12.28
N THR A 100 9.25 0.70 -11.97
CA THR A 100 8.97 -0.36 -12.94
C THR A 100 7.91 -1.33 -12.43
N SER A 101 7.19 -1.96 -13.35
CA SER A 101 6.26 -3.03 -13.03
C SER A 101 7.02 -4.35 -12.96
N GLY A 102 6.87 -5.09 -11.87
CA GLY A 102 7.36 -6.45 -11.75
C GLY A 102 6.51 -7.46 -12.53
N THR A 103 7.00 -8.69 -12.61
CA THR A 103 6.25 -9.82 -13.17
C THR A 103 5.21 -10.33 -12.19
N ASN A 104 4.03 -10.73 -12.70
CA ASN A 104 3.05 -11.43 -11.89
C ASN A 104 3.66 -12.74 -11.37
N PRO A 105 3.59 -13.04 -10.06
CA PRO A 105 4.04 -14.33 -9.53
C PRO A 105 3.40 -15.54 -10.22
N ALA A 106 2.18 -15.38 -10.77
CA ALA A 106 1.50 -16.42 -11.53
C ALA A 106 2.12 -16.70 -12.91
N ASP A 107 2.87 -15.76 -13.49
CA ASP A 107 3.52 -15.91 -14.81
C ASP A 107 4.86 -16.66 -14.72
N ARG A 108 5.28 -17.09 -13.51
CA ARG A 108 6.52 -17.83 -13.26
C ARG A 108 6.33 -19.36 -13.26
N LEU A 109 5.20 -19.84 -13.79
CA LEU A 109 4.82 -21.25 -13.89
C LEU A 109 4.86 -21.73 -15.34
#